data_AF-A0A5C6YLH1-F1
#
_entry.id   AF-A0A5C6YLH1-F1
#
_cell.length_a   1.000
_cell.length_b   1.000
_cell.length_c   1.000
_cell.angle_alpha   90.00
_cell.angle_beta   90.00
_cell.angle_gamma   90.00
#
_symmetry.space_group_name_H-M   'P 1'
#
loop_
_entity.id
_entity.type
_entity.pdbx_description
1 polymer ?
#
loop_
_entity_poly.entity_id
_entity_poly.type
_entity_poly.pdbx_seq_one_letter_code
_entity_poly.pdbx_strand_id
1 'polypeptide(L)' 'MDIKTSKIELVKMILNIENDTFINKVTEFINNEKSDFWNDLSLEEQAEIKKGIEQLNRGDGKSYKEVLKRIS' A
#
# COMPACT_ATOMS: atom_id res chain seq x y z
N MET A 1 15.50 -19.23 7.80
CA MET A 1 14.61 -20.15 7.05
C MET A 1 15.04 -20.15 5.60
N ASP A 2 15.02 -21.31 4.95
CA ASP A 2 15.26 -21.41 3.51
C ASP A 2 14.05 -20.89 2.73
N ILE A 3 14.29 -20.05 1.71
CA ILE A 3 13.21 -19.40 0.95
C ILE A 3 12.31 -20.40 0.21
N LYS A 4 12.83 -21.56 -0.19
CA LYS A 4 12.03 -22.61 -0.84
C LYS A 4 11.11 -23.26 0.18
N THR A 5 11.60 -23.51 1.40
CA THR A 5 10.78 -24.01 2.51
C THR A 5 9.64 -23.03 2.83
N SER A 6 9.93 -21.74 2.95
CA SER A 6 8.90 -20.72 3.22
C SER A 6 7.84 -20.62 2.13
N LYS A 7 8.22 -20.79 0.85
CA LYS A 7 7.26 -20.84 -0.26
C LYS A 7 6.31 -22.04 -0.15
N ILE A 8 6.83 -23.21 0.21
CA ILE A 8 6.02 -24.42 0.38
C ILE A 8 5.05 -24.27 1.54
N GLU A 9 5.49 -23.71 2.66
CA GLU A 9 4.63 -23.45 3.82
C GLU A 9 3.49 -22.48 3.48
N LEU A 10 3.79 -21.42 2.73
CA LEU A 10 2.78 -20.46 2.27
C LEU A 10 1.72 -21.13 1.38
N VAL A 11 2.14 -21.96 0.42
CA VAL A 11 1.20 -22.70 -0.45
C VAL A 11 0.31 -23.63 0.38
N LYS A 12 0.87 -24.34 1.37
CA LYS A 12 0.08 -25.21 2.26
C LYS A 12 -0.93 -24.41 3.08
N MET A 13 -0.56 -23.24 3.60
CA MET A 13 -1.48 -22.36 4.31
C MET A 13 -2.63 -21.92 3.39
N ILE A 14 -2.33 -21.55 2.14
CA ILE A 14 -3.34 -21.12 1.17
C ILE A 14 -4.34 -22.24 0.87
N LEU A 15 -3.85 -23.46 0.64
CA LEU A 15 -4.69 -24.63 0.34
C LEU A 15 -5.67 -25.00 1.47
N ASN A 16 -5.38 -24.61 2.71
CA ASN A 16 -6.21 -24.91 3.88
C ASN A 16 -7.26 -23.83 4.18
N ILE A 17 -7.32 -22.75 3.40
CA ILE A 17 -8.32 -21.68 3.58
C ILE A 17 -9.60 -22.07 2.86
N GLU A 18 -10.72 -22.11 3.58
CA GLU A 18 -12.05 -22.38 3.01
C GLU A 18 -12.82 -21.08 2.66
N ASN A 19 -12.34 -19.93 3.12
CA ASN A 19 -13.02 -18.65 2.89
C ASN A 19 -12.64 -18.06 1.53
N ASP A 20 -13.55 -18.19 0.55
CA ASP A 20 -13.38 -17.67 -0.81
C ASP A 20 -13.11 -16.16 -0.85
N THR A 21 -13.71 -15.38 0.05
CA THR A 21 -13.48 -13.93 0.11
C THR A 21 -12.04 -13.61 0.50
N PHE A 22 -11.48 -14.39 1.43
CA PHE A 22 -10.09 -14.23 1.84
C PHE A 22 -9.12 -14.68 0.74
N ILE A 23 -9.40 -15.79 0.04
CA ILE A 23 -8.62 -16.22 -1.13
C ILE A 23 -8.59 -15.14 -2.22
N ASN A 24 -9.73 -14.51 -2.50
CA ASN A 24 -9.81 -13.43 -3.49
C ASN A 24 -8.93 -12.23 -3.09
N LYS A 25 -8.97 -11.80 -1.83
CA LYS A 25 -8.12 -10.70 -1.33
C LYS A 25 -6.62 -11.00 -1.42
N VAL A 26 -6.21 -12.23 -1.08
CA VAL A 26 -4.81 -12.66 -1.19
C VAL A 26 -4.37 -12.71 -2.65
N THR A 27 -5.25 -13.17 -3.55
CA THR A 27 -5.00 -13.21 -5.00
C THR A 27 -4.84 -11.80 -5.57
N GLU A 28 -5.72 -10.87 -5.20
CA GLU A 28 -5.63 -9.47 -5.58
C GLU A 28 -4.34 -8.83 -5.07
N PHE A 29 -3.97 -9.07 -3.81
CA PHE A 29 -2.71 -8.59 -3.24
C PHE A 29 -1.48 -9.10 -4.02
N ILE A 30 -1.40 -10.39 -4.33
CA ILE A 30 -0.27 -10.98 -5.09
C ILE A 30 -0.20 -10.43 -6.52
N ASN A 31 -1.35 -10.26 -7.18
CA ASN A 31 -1.41 -9.74 -8.54
C ASN A 31 -1.04 -8.25 -8.60
N ASN A 32 -1.44 -7.49 -7.57
CA ASN A 32 -1.20 -6.06 -7.47
C ASN A 32 0.17 -5.72 -6.84
N GLU A 33 0.91 -6.69 -6.29
CA GLU A 33 2.29 -6.50 -5.78
C GLU A 33 3.23 -5.92 -6.87
N LYS A 34 2.92 -6.15 -8.15
CA LYS A 34 3.66 -5.61 -9.30
C LYS A 34 3.11 -4.29 -9.84
N SER A 35 1.90 -3.89 -9.41
CA SER A 35 1.30 -2.63 -9.80
C SER A 35 1.91 -1.53 -8.92
N ASP A 36 2.37 -0.45 -9.55
CA ASP A 36 2.66 0.77 -8.80
C ASP A 36 1.35 1.23 -8.14
N PHE A 37 1.36 1.42 -6.81
CA PHE A 37 0.20 1.88 -6.03
C PHE A 37 -0.45 3.13 -6.63
N TRP A 38 0.33 3.93 -7.38
CA TRP A 38 -0.18 5.05 -8.16
C TRP A 38 -1.38 4.69 -9.06
N ASN A 39 -1.40 3.49 -9.65
CA ASN A 39 -2.46 3.05 -10.54
C ASN A 39 -3.72 2.58 -9.81
N ASP A 40 -3.62 2.33 -8.51
CA ASP A 40 -4.73 1.87 -7.66
C ASP A 40 -5.50 3.07 -7.06
N LEU A 41 -4.97 4.28 -7.18
CA LEU A 41 -5.59 5.52 -6.72
C LEU A 41 -6.68 6.01 -7.67
N SER A 42 -7.79 6.49 -7.11
CA SER A 42 -8.82 7.21 -7.88
C SER A 42 -8.26 8.49 -8.51
N LEU A 43 -8.94 9.01 -9.54
CA LEU A 43 -8.54 10.26 -10.20
C LEU A 43 -8.51 11.44 -9.22
N GLU A 44 -9.42 11.47 -8.24
CA GLU A 44 -9.46 12.51 -7.21
C GLU A 44 -8.26 12.42 -6.28
N GLU A 45 -7.89 11.21 -5.82
CA GLU A 45 -6.72 11.00 -4.98
C GLU A 45 -5.41 11.36 -5.71
N GLN A 46 -5.28 10.96 -6.98
CA GLN A 46 -4.14 11.35 -7.81
C GLN A 46 -4.06 12.88 -7.99
N ALA A 47 -5.20 13.57 -8.14
CA ALA A 47 -5.24 15.02 -8.27
C ALA A 47 -4.82 15.74 -6.98
N GLU A 48 -5.31 15.30 -5.83
CA GLU A 48 -4.92 15.89 -4.54
C GLU A 48 -3.44 15.63 -4.21
N ILE A 49 -2.89 14.45 -4.54
CA ILE A 49 -1.45 14.20 -4.38
C ILE A 49 -0.63 15.14 -5.27
N LYS A 50 -0.99 15.31 -6.55
CA LYS A 50 -0.30 16.25 -7.46
C LYS A 50 -0.31 17.68 -6.91
N LYS A 51 -1.47 18.14 -6.44
CA LYS A 51 -1.63 19.45 -5.81
C LYS A 51 -0.78 19.61 -4.55
N GLY A 52 -0.70 18.57 -3.71
CA GLY A 52 0.17 18.54 -2.54
C GLY A 52 1.65 18.65 -2.92
N ILE A 53 2.09 17.95 -3.96
CA ILE A 53 3.46 18.06 -4.50
C ILE A 53 3.74 19.49 -5.00
N GLU A 54 2.80 20.11 -5.72
CA GLU A 54 2.94 21.50 -6.16
C GLU A 54 3.07 22.49 -5.00
N GLN A 55 2.26 22.32 -3.94
CA GLN A 55 2.35 23.12 -2.71
C GLN A 55 3.72 22.95 -2.04
N LEU A 56 4.22 21.71 -1.93
CA LEU A 56 5.53 21.44 -1.38
C LEU A 56 6.65 22.09 -2.20
N ASN A 57 6.58 22.03 -3.54
CA ASN A 57 7.55 22.67 -4.43
C ASN A 57 7.54 24.20 -4.31
N ARG A 58 6.39 24.81 -3.98
CA ARG A 58 6.28 26.24 -3.67
C ARG A 58 6.79 26.61 -2.28
N GLY A 59 7.15 25.63 -1.44
CA GLY A 59 7.60 25.86 -0.07
C GLY A 59 6.45 25.99 0.94
N ASP A 60 5.22 25.63 0.56
CA ASP A 60 4.04 25.71 1.44
C ASP A 60 4.04 24.60 2.52
N GLY A 61 5.01 23.68 2.47
CA GLY A 61 5.16 22.58 3.41
C GLY A 61 5.53 23.03 4.83
N LYS A 62 5.14 22.22 5.82
CA LYS A 62 5.60 22.32 7.21
C LYS A 62 6.27 21.02 7.60
N SER A 63 7.34 21.10 8.40
CA SER A 63 7.98 19.88 8.87
C SER A 63 7.06 19.14 9.82
N TYR A 64 7.11 17.81 9.77
CA TYR A 64 6.31 16.94 10.64
C TYR A 64 6.50 17.28 12.13
N LYS A 65 7.74 17.59 12.54
CA LYS A 65 8.09 17.99 13.91
C LYS A 65 7.41 19.31 14.33
N GLU A 66 7.28 20.27 13.43
CA GLU A 66 6.57 21.52 13.70
C GLU A 66 5.07 21.30 13.85
N VAL A 67 4.49 20.43 13.03
CA VAL A 67 3.05 20.08 13.12
C VAL A 67 2.77 19.38 14.44
N LEU A 68 3.54 18.34 14.79
CA LEU A 68 3.37 17.58 16.03
C LEU A 68 3.39 18.47 17.27
N LYS A 69 4.31 19.43 17.34
CA LYS A 69 4.40 20.39 18.46
C LYS A 69 3.15 21.26 18.65
N ARG A 70 2.31 21.42 17.62
CA ARG A 70 1.08 22.23 17.68
C ARG A 70 -0.13 21.41 18.14
N ILE A 71 -0.07 20.10 18.01
CA ILE A 71 -1.19 19.18 18.29
C ILE A 71 -0.93 18.25 19.49
N SER A 72 0.27 18.28 20.07
CA SER A 72 0.62 17.63 21.34
C SER A 72 0.54 18.65 22.47
#